data_AF-A0A0G1Q767-F1
#
_entry.id   AF-A0A0G1Q767-F1
#
_cell.length_a   1.000
_cell.length_b   1.000
_cell.length_c   1.000
_cell.angle_alpha   90.00
_cell.angle_beta   90.00
_cell.angle_gamma   90.00
#
_symmetry.space_group_name_H-M   'P 1'
#
loop_
_entity.id
_entity.type
_entity.pdbx_description
1 polymer ?
#
loop_
_entity_poly.entity_id
_entity_poly.type
_entity_poly.pdbx_seq_one_letter_code
_entity_poly.pdbx_strand_id
1 'polypeptide(L)'
;MKNKSQPLLLIGFILFLLTLAFCAEKAHGACESQATVEEIISLVREGEKAFEDMEQASLLSARDRALSALRCLNAPLTPADVIHVHWLMALSYFTTDRSRVGAILLAIQRLDATRQIGESFAPSQEHPLAKLYAQARFLPDGEFEPVYPPQDGWALVNGVRGADRPLTQPAVVQIFDAQGTVMETRYIEPGETMPIWGPKPLDIPYVRMSPRPWGISAGASGVAAIGCYAVALATKHQIMDMENPVPDDSVPALRTRANLFGGFAVGLGVVSVGLGAASTFLAVKPANEGGGP
;
A
#
# COMPACT_ATOMS: atom_id res chain seq x y z
N MET A 1 -61.70 8.46 -55.32
CA MET A 1 -60.93 7.36 -54.66
C MET A 1 -59.96 8.00 -53.68
N LYS A 2 -60.31 8.08 -52.40
CA LYS A 2 -59.51 8.76 -51.35
C LYS A 2 -58.69 7.71 -50.62
N ASN A 3 -57.38 7.77 -50.81
CA ASN A 3 -56.40 6.87 -50.20
C ASN A 3 -56.24 7.22 -48.70
N LYS A 4 -56.49 6.25 -47.81
CA LYS A 4 -56.67 6.46 -46.37
C LYS A 4 -55.71 5.54 -45.62
N SER A 5 -54.42 5.86 -45.56
CA SER A 5 -53.43 4.97 -44.91
C SER A 5 -52.14 5.68 -44.48
N GLN A 6 -52.13 6.62 -43.52
CA GLN A 6 -50.90 7.01 -42.78
C GLN A 6 -51.18 7.70 -41.42
N PRO A 7 -51.44 6.95 -40.31
CA PRO A 7 -51.15 7.51 -38.98
C PRO A 7 -50.29 6.63 -38.06
N LEU A 8 -49.94 5.40 -38.46
CA LEU A 8 -49.24 4.45 -37.57
C LEU A 8 -47.71 4.65 -37.48
N LEU A 9 -47.09 5.35 -38.44
CA LEU A 9 -45.63 5.52 -38.49
C LEU A 9 -45.11 6.64 -37.57
N LEU A 10 -45.95 7.62 -37.22
CA LEU A 10 -45.54 8.77 -36.39
C LEU A 10 -45.51 8.44 -34.88
N ILE A 11 -46.39 7.54 -34.41
CA ILE A 11 -46.50 7.19 -32.99
C ILE A 11 -45.31 6.33 -32.53
N GLY A 12 -44.80 5.45 -33.41
CA GLY A 12 -43.61 4.63 -33.11
C GLY A 12 -42.34 5.46 -32.95
N PHE A 13 -42.19 6.55 -33.71
CA PHE A 13 -41.00 7.40 -33.65
C PHE A 13 -40.95 8.26 -32.38
N ILE A 14 -42.11 8.71 -31.88
CA ILE A 14 -42.20 9.47 -30.62
C ILE A 14 -41.93 8.58 -29.40
N LEU A 15 -42.36 7.30 -29.42
CA LEU A 15 -42.04 6.36 -28.34
C LEU A 15 -40.55 5.98 -28.29
N PHE A 16 -39.87 5.97 -29.44
CA PHE A 16 -38.42 5.69 -29.51
C PHE A 16 -37.55 6.88 -29.08
N LEU A 17 -38.02 8.12 -29.23
CA LEU A 17 -37.32 9.31 -28.74
C LEU A 17 -37.45 9.49 -27.22
N LEU A 18 -38.52 8.97 -26.59
CA LEU A 18 -38.71 9.08 -25.14
C LEU A 18 -37.86 8.09 -24.32
N THR A 19 -37.37 7.00 -24.92
CA THR A 19 -36.53 6.02 -24.22
C THR A 19 -35.05 6.40 -24.15
N LEU A 20 -34.58 7.36 -24.96
CA LEU A 20 -33.19 7.81 -24.98
C LEU A 20 -32.84 8.87 -23.92
N ALA A 21 -33.83 9.41 -23.21
CA ALA A 21 -33.62 10.43 -22.16
C ALA A 21 -33.34 9.86 -20.76
N PHE A 22 -33.31 8.53 -20.60
CA PHE A 22 -32.95 7.85 -19.35
C PHE A 22 -31.52 7.30 -19.39
N CYS A 23 -30.59 8.03 -20.01
CA CYS A 23 -29.19 7.90 -19.60
C CYS A 23 -29.07 8.53 -18.21
N ALA A 24 -29.42 7.75 -17.19
CA ALA A 24 -29.09 8.02 -15.81
C ALA A 24 -27.56 8.00 -15.73
N GLU A 25 -26.98 9.16 -15.98
CA GLU A 25 -25.65 9.52 -15.52
C GLU A 25 -25.67 9.20 -14.03
N LYS A 26 -24.99 8.12 -13.63
CA LYS A 26 -24.70 7.86 -12.23
C LYS A 26 -23.75 8.95 -11.78
N ALA A 27 -24.29 10.14 -11.59
CA ALA A 27 -23.61 11.23 -10.93
C ALA A 27 -23.20 10.66 -9.58
N HIS A 28 -21.90 10.45 -9.40
CA HIS A 28 -21.31 10.68 -8.09
C HIS A 28 -21.90 12.00 -7.65
N GLY A 29 -22.78 11.96 -6.63
CA GLY A 29 -23.63 13.08 -6.29
C GLY A 29 -22.75 14.31 -6.21
N ALA A 30 -22.90 15.21 -7.18
CA ALA A 30 -22.01 16.35 -7.29
C ALA A 30 -22.11 17.08 -5.97
N CYS A 31 -21.01 17.14 -5.23
CA CYS A 31 -20.97 17.85 -3.97
C CYS A 31 -21.32 19.31 -4.27
N GLU A 32 -22.45 19.77 -3.72
CA GLU A 32 -22.92 21.15 -3.92
C GLU A 32 -21.88 22.15 -3.41
N SER A 33 -21.15 21.77 -2.36
CA SER A 33 -19.99 22.46 -1.82
C SER A 33 -18.86 21.49 -1.50
N GLN A 34 -17.62 21.93 -1.74
CA GLN A 34 -16.42 21.22 -1.30
C GLN A 34 -16.29 21.36 0.22
N ALA A 35 -16.14 20.24 0.91
CA ALA A 35 -15.91 20.23 2.36
C ALA A 35 -14.45 20.55 2.68
N THR A 36 -14.21 21.06 3.88
CA THR A 36 -12.86 21.35 4.39
C THR A 36 -12.47 20.41 5.52
N VAL A 37 -11.16 20.30 5.80
CA VAL A 37 -10.68 19.51 6.96
C VAL A 37 -11.22 20.13 8.25
N GLU A 38 -11.22 21.46 8.35
CA GLU A 38 -11.71 22.22 9.49
C GLU A 38 -13.19 21.95 9.77
N GLU A 39 -14.02 21.82 8.73
CA GLU A 39 -15.43 21.44 8.84
C GLU A 39 -15.58 20.03 9.43
N ILE A 40 -14.82 19.05 8.94
CA ILE A 40 -14.83 17.69 9.47
C ILE A 40 -14.42 17.68 10.95
N ILE A 41 -13.35 18.41 11.32
CA ILE A 41 -12.91 18.53 12.71
C ILE A 41 -13.95 19.26 13.58
N SER A 42 -14.70 20.22 13.03
CA SER A 42 -15.85 20.82 13.73
C SER A 42 -16.94 19.78 14.01
N LEU A 43 -17.30 18.96 13.02
CA LEU A 43 -18.30 17.90 13.18
C LEU A 43 -17.86 16.81 14.17
N VAL A 44 -16.56 16.49 14.21
CA VAL A 44 -15.99 15.59 15.23
C VAL A 44 -16.18 16.17 16.63
N ARG A 45 -15.83 17.45 16.84
CA ARG A 45 -16.00 18.11 18.14
C ARG A 45 -17.47 18.21 18.56
N GLU A 46 -18.38 18.47 17.62
CA GLU A 46 -19.83 18.43 17.87
C GLU A 46 -20.27 17.03 18.34
N GLY A 47 -19.77 15.97 17.71
CA GLY A 47 -20.06 14.59 18.12
C GLY A 47 -19.45 14.22 19.47
N GLU A 48 -18.21 14.63 19.75
CA GLU A 48 -17.57 14.47 21.06
C GLU A 48 -18.41 15.14 22.16
N LYS A 49 -18.85 16.39 21.94
CA LYS A 49 -19.71 17.10 22.89
C LYS A 49 -21.05 16.41 23.09
N ALA A 50 -21.70 15.95 22.01
CA ALA A 50 -22.95 15.21 22.09
C ALA A 50 -22.79 13.89 22.86
N PHE A 51 -21.64 13.22 22.75
CA PHE A 51 -21.33 12.03 23.55
C PHE A 51 -21.21 12.36 25.04
N GLU A 52 -20.49 13.44 25.39
CA GLU A 52 -20.36 13.91 26.77
C GLU A 52 -21.71 14.27 27.39
N ASP A 53 -22.60 14.90 26.62
CA ASP A 53 -23.95 15.28 27.05
C ASP A 53 -24.97 14.11 27.03
N MET A 54 -24.54 12.91 26.62
CA MET A 54 -25.39 11.73 26.43
C MET A 54 -26.51 11.92 25.39
N GLU A 55 -26.32 12.82 24.42
CA GLU A 55 -27.26 13.09 23.33
C GLU A 55 -27.01 12.18 22.13
N GLN A 56 -27.48 10.93 22.21
CA GLN A 56 -27.24 9.92 21.16
C GLN A 56 -27.69 10.39 19.76
N ALA A 57 -28.83 11.04 19.63
CA ALA A 57 -29.34 11.52 18.34
C ALA A 57 -28.41 12.57 17.71
N SER A 58 -27.91 13.51 18.51
CA SER A 58 -26.96 14.55 18.09
C SER A 58 -25.62 13.93 17.66
N LEU A 59 -25.13 12.94 18.40
CA LEU A 59 -23.91 12.19 18.05
C LEU A 59 -24.04 11.46 16.70
N LEU A 60 -25.14 10.76 16.47
CA LEU A 60 -25.38 10.07 15.20
C LEU A 60 -25.55 11.06 14.04
N SER A 61 -26.21 12.20 14.26
CA SER A 61 -26.31 13.27 13.26
C SER A 61 -24.94 13.86 12.91
N ALA A 62 -24.06 14.10 13.90
CA ALA A 62 -22.70 14.58 13.68
C ALA A 62 -21.87 13.56 12.88
N ARG A 63 -21.97 12.27 13.22
CA ARG A 63 -21.35 11.17 12.47
C ARG A 63 -21.77 11.19 11.00
N ASP A 64 -23.08 11.22 10.74
CA ASP A 64 -23.61 11.13 9.38
C ASP A 64 -23.20 12.37 8.55
N ARG A 65 -23.23 13.56 9.15
CA ARG A 65 -22.71 14.79 8.52
C ARG A 65 -21.21 14.69 8.24
N ALA A 66 -20.41 14.15 9.16
CA ALA A 66 -18.97 13.99 8.95
C ALA A 66 -18.67 13.00 7.81
N LEU A 67 -19.40 11.90 7.71
CA LEU A 67 -19.28 10.95 6.60
C LEU A 67 -19.69 11.56 5.26
N SER A 68 -20.73 12.41 5.24
CA SER A 68 -21.10 13.17 4.04
C SER A 68 -20.03 14.20 3.67
N ALA A 69 -19.50 14.95 4.63
CA ALA A 69 -18.43 15.92 4.42
C ALA A 69 -17.15 15.25 3.90
N LEU A 70 -16.78 14.08 4.44
CA LEU A 70 -15.66 13.28 3.95
C LEU A 70 -15.79 12.96 2.47
N ARG A 71 -16.98 12.55 1.98
CA ARG A 71 -17.19 12.26 0.55
C ARG A 71 -16.96 13.48 -0.35
N CYS A 72 -17.10 14.68 0.21
CA CYS A 72 -16.94 15.96 -0.48
C CYS A 72 -15.62 16.66 -0.17
N LEU A 73 -14.68 15.99 0.51
CA LEU A 73 -13.39 16.55 0.86
C LEU A 73 -12.42 16.49 -0.34
N ASN A 74 -11.86 17.64 -0.72
CA ASN A 74 -10.85 17.76 -1.77
C ASN A 74 -9.43 18.05 -1.27
N ALA A 75 -9.21 18.00 0.04
CA ALA A 75 -7.92 18.20 0.68
C ALA A 75 -7.35 16.87 1.21
N PRO A 76 -6.01 16.68 1.19
CA PRO A 76 -5.40 15.50 1.78
C PRO A 76 -5.57 15.50 3.30
N LEU A 77 -5.91 14.34 3.87
CA LEU A 77 -5.96 14.10 5.29
C LEU A 77 -4.62 13.59 5.79
N THR A 78 -4.19 14.11 6.94
CA THR A 78 -3.06 13.58 7.68
C THR A 78 -3.52 12.41 8.57
N PRO A 79 -2.59 11.56 9.06
CA PRO A 79 -2.92 10.54 10.06
C PRO A 79 -3.61 11.12 11.32
N ALA A 80 -3.26 12.34 11.73
CA ALA A 80 -3.89 13.02 12.86
C ALA A 80 -5.37 13.33 12.59
N ASP A 81 -5.70 13.83 11.40
CA ASP A 81 -7.09 14.10 11.00
C ASP A 81 -7.92 12.81 10.97
N VAL A 82 -7.34 11.73 10.46
CA VAL A 82 -8.00 10.42 10.40
C VAL A 82 -8.27 9.83 11.79
N ILE A 83 -7.39 10.05 12.76
CA ILE A 83 -7.65 9.64 14.16
C ILE A 83 -8.92 10.30 14.69
N HIS A 84 -9.15 11.58 14.41
CA HIS A 84 -10.36 12.29 14.83
C HIS A 84 -11.63 11.70 14.20
N VAL A 85 -11.57 11.34 12.92
CA VAL A 85 -12.68 10.65 12.23
C VAL A 85 -12.95 9.30 12.87
N HIS A 86 -11.93 8.45 13.04
CA HIS A 86 -12.09 7.13 13.68
C HIS A 86 -12.62 7.24 15.11
N TRP A 87 -12.19 8.26 15.86
CA TRP A 87 -12.68 8.51 17.22
C TRP A 87 -14.18 8.81 17.24
N LEU A 88 -14.66 9.70 16.36
CA LEU A 88 -16.10 9.96 16.20
C LEU A 88 -16.87 8.68 15.87
N MET A 89 -16.35 7.85 14.97
CA MET A 89 -16.97 6.57 14.62
C MET A 89 -17.03 5.63 15.83
N ALA A 90 -15.93 5.50 16.59
CA ALA A 90 -15.87 4.68 17.79
C ALA A 90 -16.90 5.12 18.85
N LEU A 91 -17.03 6.43 19.10
CA LEU A 91 -18.03 6.96 20.03
C LEU A 91 -19.45 6.64 19.55
N SER A 92 -19.75 6.84 18.27
CA SER A 92 -21.06 6.54 17.70
C SER A 92 -21.42 5.06 17.81
N TYR A 93 -20.49 4.16 17.50
CA TYR A 93 -20.68 2.72 17.59
C TYR A 93 -20.74 2.23 19.04
N PHE A 94 -20.04 2.88 19.97
CA PHE A 94 -20.14 2.54 21.38
C PHE A 94 -21.57 2.71 21.94
N THR A 95 -22.33 3.65 21.40
CA THR A 95 -23.75 3.87 21.76
C THR A 95 -24.74 2.98 21.02
N THR A 96 -24.35 2.35 19.90
CA THR A 96 -25.27 1.63 19.00
C THR A 96 -24.91 0.16 18.79
N ASP A 97 -23.66 -0.14 18.42
CA ASP A 97 -23.14 -1.48 18.18
C ASP A 97 -21.70 -1.59 18.72
N ARG A 98 -21.60 -1.98 20.01
CA ARG A 98 -20.32 -2.08 20.73
C ARG A 98 -19.37 -3.13 20.13
N SER A 99 -19.87 -4.09 19.37
CA SER A 99 -19.03 -5.16 18.79
C SER A 99 -18.02 -4.62 17.78
N ARG A 100 -18.33 -3.49 17.13
CA ARG A 100 -17.48 -2.85 16.12
C ARG A 100 -16.39 -1.95 16.71
N VAL A 101 -16.58 -1.47 17.93
CA VAL A 101 -15.72 -0.45 18.54
C VAL A 101 -14.27 -0.91 18.64
N GLY A 102 -14.02 -2.17 18.97
CA GLY A 102 -12.67 -2.72 19.12
C GLY A 102 -11.80 -2.55 17.86
N ALA A 103 -12.36 -2.85 16.69
CA ALA A 103 -11.66 -2.71 15.40
C ALA A 103 -11.31 -1.24 15.07
N ILE A 104 -12.22 -0.32 15.39
CA ILE A 104 -12.02 1.12 15.17
C ILE A 104 -10.95 1.66 16.13
N LEU A 105 -10.98 1.25 17.40
CA LEU A 105 -9.97 1.65 18.38
C LEU A 105 -8.59 1.06 18.06
N LEU A 106 -8.51 -0.13 17.46
CA LEU A 106 -7.26 -0.67 16.93
C LEU A 106 -6.71 0.23 15.80
N ALA A 107 -7.55 0.68 14.87
CA ALA A 107 -7.14 1.60 13.81
C ALA A 107 -6.53 2.90 14.36
N ILE A 108 -7.13 3.46 15.43
CA ILE A 108 -6.57 4.64 16.13
C ILE A 108 -5.19 4.33 16.72
N GLN A 109 -5.05 3.20 17.42
CA GLN A 109 -3.78 2.79 18.04
C GLN A 109 -2.65 2.57 17.02
N ARG A 110 -2.99 2.17 15.79
CA ARG A 110 -2.02 2.02 14.70
C ARG A 110 -1.51 3.35 14.14
N LEU A 111 -2.33 4.40 14.21
CA LEU A 111 -1.95 5.74 13.78
C LEU A 111 -1.22 6.50 14.89
N ASP A 112 -1.61 6.29 16.15
CA ASP A 112 -0.95 6.87 17.32
C ASP A 112 -1.02 5.92 18.52
N ALA A 113 0.06 5.16 18.72
CA ALA A 113 0.21 4.24 19.85
C ALA A 113 0.43 4.93 21.20
N THR A 114 0.67 6.24 21.20
CA THR A 114 0.90 7.03 22.43
C THR A 114 -0.36 7.73 22.93
N ARG A 115 -1.42 7.73 22.11
CA ARG A 115 -2.69 8.37 22.45
C ARG A 115 -3.30 7.79 23.72
N GLN A 116 -3.82 8.67 24.56
CA GLN A 116 -4.59 8.34 25.75
C GLN A 116 -6.04 8.79 25.55
N ILE A 117 -6.99 8.07 26.16
CA ILE A 117 -8.38 8.53 26.24
C ILE A 117 -8.46 9.63 27.30
N GLY A 118 -9.02 10.79 26.94
CA GLY A 118 -9.25 11.88 27.88
C GLY A 118 -10.27 11.50 28.96
N GLU A 119 -10.09 12.05 30.17
CA GLU A 119 -10.95 11.76 31.33
C GLU A 119 -12.42 12.11 31.07
N SER A 120 -12.72 13.06 30.18
CA SER A 120 -14.11 13.42 29.81
C SER A 120 -14.86 12.28 29.12
N PHE A 121 -14.17 11.38 28.42
CA PHE A 121 -14.78 10.25 27.71
C PHE A 121 -14.74 8.94 28.50
N ALA A 122 -13.75 8.80 29.39
CA ALA A 122 -13.61 7.66 30.28
C ALA A 122 -13.00 8.08 31.62
N PRO A 123 -13.83 8.51 32.59
CA PRO A 123 -13.35 9.06 33.87
C PRO A 123 -12.58 8.06 34.75
N SER A 124 -12.69 6.77 34.44
CA SER A 124 -11.98 5.71 35.17
C SER A 124 -11.56 4.60 34.22
N GLN A 125 -10.53 3.85 34.63
CA GLN A 125 -10.10 2.62 33.94
C GLN A 125 -11.20 1.54 33.94
N GLU A 126 -12.16 1.64 34.86
CA GLU A 126 -13.31 0.74 34.92
C GLU A 126 -14.39 1.06 33.88
N HIS A 127 -14.34 2.25 33.27
CA HIS A 127 -15.28 2.66 32.24
C HIS A 127 -15.24 1.70 31.04
N PRO A 128 -16.39 1.26 30.49
CA PRO A 128 -16.38 0.25 29.42
C PRO A 128 -15.61 0.68 28.17
N LEU A 129 -15.62 1.97 27.81
CA LEU A 129 -14.83 2.48 26.68
C LEU A 129 -13.32 2.40 26.93
N ALA A 130 -12.86 2.69 28.16
CA ALA A 130 -11.45 2.54 28.54
C ALA A 130 -10.99 1.07 28.45
N LYS A 131 -11.82 0.14 28.93
CA LYS A 131 -11.55 -1.30 28.81
C LYS A 131 -11.41 -1.74 27.36
N LEU A 132 -12.34 -1.33 26.49
CA LEU A 132 -12.29 -1.65 25.06
C LEU A 132 -11.03 -1.07 24.41
N TYR A 133 -10.64 0.16 24.75
CA TYR A 133 -9.42 0.78 24.23
C TYR A 133 -8.14 0.06 24.66
N ALA A 134 -8.05 -0.30 25.94
CA ALA A 134 -6.92 -1.05 26.47
C ALA A 134 -6.81 -2.46 25.88
N GLN A 135 -7.94 -3.06 25.50
CA GLN A 135 -8.01 -4.37 24.84
C GLN A 135 -7.69 -4.30 23.34
N ALA A 136 -8.08 -3.21 22.67
CA ALA A 136 -7.97 -3.06 21.22
C ALA A 136 -6.54 -3.26 20.70
N ARG A 137 -5.52 -2.82 21.44
CA ARG A 137 -4.09 -3.01 21.07
C ARG A 137 -3.64 -4.47 20.95
N PHE A 138 -4.42 -5.41 21.49
CA PHE A 138 -4.12 -6.85 21.44
C PHE A 138 -4.92 -7.58 20.37
N LEU A 139 -5.79 -6.88 19.64
CA LEU A 139 -6.51 -7.46 18.52
C LEU A 139 -5.54 -7.70 17.35
N PRO A 140 -5.75 -8.78 16.57
CA PRO A 140 -4.92 -9.05 15.39
C PRO A 140 -5.19 -8.01 14.30
N ASP A 141 -4.14 -7.66 13.55
CA ASP A 141 -4.25 -6.69 12.45
C ASP A 141 -5.08 -7.19 11.26
N GLY A 142 -5.19 -8.51 11.13
CA GLY A 142 -5.85 -9.16 10.01
C GLY A 142 -4.99 -9.15 8.75
N GLU A 143 -5.64 -9.49 7.65
CA GLU A 143 -5.06 -9.42 6.31
C GLU A 143 -5.15 -7.99 5.77
N PHE A 144 -4.28 -7.70 4.80
CA PHE A 144 -4.23 -6.41 4.11
C PHE A 144 -4.56 -6.62 2.64
N GLU A 145 -5.29 -5.68 2.05
CA GLU A 145 -5.56 -5.64 0.61
C GLU A 145 -4.96 -4.36 -0.01
N PRO A 146 -4.32 -4.46 -1.19
CA PRO A 146 -3.73 -3.31 -1.86
C PRO A 146 -4.78 -2.40 -2.48
N VAL A 147 -4.62 -1.09 -2.31
CA VAL A 147 -5.49 -0.08 -2.96
C VAL A 147 -4.98 0.19 -4.37
N TYR A 148 -5.87 0.07 -5.37
CA TYR A 148 -5.54 0.30 -6.78
C TYR A 148 -6.02 1.68 -7.25
N PRO A 149 -5.15 2.71 -7.26
CA PRO A 149 -5.50 4.03 -7.76
C PRO A 149 -5.62 4.02 -9.31
N PRO A 150 -6.19 5.07 -9.92
CA PRO A 150 -6.17 5.29 -11.36
C PRO A 150 -4.76 5.29 -11.94
N GLN A 151 -4.66 5.14 -13.27
CA GLN A 151 -3.37 5.20 -13.95
C GLN A 151 -2.64 6.53 -13.66
N ASP A 152 -1.37 6.43 -13.30
CA ASP A 152 -0.49 7.54 -12.87
C ASP A 152 -0.95 8.30 -11.61
N GLY A 153 -2.06 7.88 -10.99
CA GLY A 153 -2.56 8.37 -9.72
C GLY A 153 -1.94 7.66 -8.51
N TRP A 154 -2.42 8.00 -7.32
CA TRP A 154 -1.96 7.39 -6.07
C TRP A 154 -3.07 7.42 -5.01
N ALA A 155 -2.85 6.72 -3.89
CA ALA A 155 -3.82 6.65 -2.80
C ALA A 155 -3.16 6.96 -1.44
N LEU A 156 -3.95 7.55 -0.54
CA LEU A 156 -3.70 7.54 0.90
C LEU A 156 -4.62 6.52 1.55
N VAL A 157 -4.07 5.72 2.46
CA VAL A 157 -4.86 4.92 3.40
C VAL A 157 -4.52 5.41 4.80
N ASN A 158 -5.54 5.88 5.51
CA ASN A 158 -5.43 6.53 6.81
C ASN A 158 -4.35 7.65 6.84
N GLY A 159 -4.28 8.44 5.77
CA GLY A 159 -3.31 9.54 5.62
C GLY A 159 -1.89 9.10 5.26
N VAL A 160 -1.65 7.82 4.98
CA VAL A 160 -0.34 7.29 4.57
C VAL A 160 -0.35 6.89 3.10
N ARG A 161 0.61 7.40 2.32
CA ARG A 161 0.71 7.16 0.87
C ARG A 161 1.15 5.74 0.55
N GLY A 162 0.39 5.08 -0.32
CA GLY A 162 0.71 3.73 -0.81
C GLY A 162 0.63 2.64 0.26
N ALA A 163 -0.01 2.91 1.40
CA ALA A 163 -0.28 1.89 2.40
C ALA A 163 -1.41 0.96 1.93
N ASP A 164 -1.33 -0.31 2.31
CA ASP A 164 -2.41 -1.26 2.09
C ASP A 164 -3.54 -1.05 3.11
N ARG A 165 -4.76 -1.44 2.73
CA ARG A 165 -5.92 -1.36 3.60
C ARG A 165 -6.01 -2.61 4.48
N PRO A 166 -6.10 -2.49 5.82
CA PRO A 166 -6.44 -3.62 6.68
C PRO A 166 -7.90 -4.07 6.48
N LEU A 167 -8.16 -5.37 6.36
CA LEU A 167 -9.51 -5.92 6.14
C LEU A 167 -10.37 -5.94 7.41
N THR A 168 -9.76 -6.07 8.58
CA THR A 168 -10.45 -6.22 9.88
C THR A 168 -10.67 -4.90 10.60
N GLN A 169 -10.18 -3.79 10.05
CA GLN A 169 -10.23 -2.45 10.64
C GLN A 169 -10.87 -1.48 9.64
N PRO A 170 -11.54 -0.41 10.11
CA PRO A 170 -11.98 0.64 9.20
C PRO A 170 -10.77 1.38 8.61
N ALA A 171 -10.96 1.98 7.45
CA ALA A 171 -9.95 2.84 6.84
C ALA A 171 -10.59 4.04 6.16
N VAL A 172 -9.91 5.19 6.23
CA VAL A 172 -10.18 6.33 5.35
C VAL A 172 -9.25 6.22 4.15
N VAL A 173 -9.83 6.07 2.96
CA VAL A 173 -9.09 5.99 1.69
C VAL A 173 -9.32 7.26 0.90
N GLN A 174 -8.23 7.89 0.45
CA GLN A 174 -8.29 9.01 -0.48
C GLN A 174 -7.57 8.66 -1.77
N ILE A 175 -8.22 8.89 -2.90
CA ILE A 175 -7.69 8.62 -4.23
C ILE A 175 -7.33 9.92 -4.90
N PHE A 176 -6.15 9.95 -5.51
CA PHE A 176 -5.60 11.11 -6.20
C PHE A 176 -5.35 10.78 -7.66
N ASP A 177 -5.60 11.76 -8.53
CA ASP A 177 -5.21 11.69 -9.94
C ASP A 177 -3.70 11.92 -10.14
N ALA A 178 -3.26 11.91 -11.39
CA ALA A 178 -1.87 12.16 -11.77
C ALA A 178 -1.39 13.59 -11.47
N GLN A 179 -2.31 14.54 -11.28
CA GLN A 179 -2.04 15.94 -10.95
C GLN A 179 -1.98 16.18 -9.43
N GLY A 180 -2.32 15.17 -8.63
CA GLY A 180 -2.40 15.27 -7.17
C GLY A 180 -3.70 15.89 -6.66
N THR A 181 -4.75 15.91 -7.47
CA THR A 181 -6.11 16.32 -7.06
C THR A 181 -6.81 15.14 -6.40
N VAL A 182 -7.47 15.37 -5.26
CA VAL A 182 -8.33 14.36 -4.63
C VAL A 182 -9.54 14.10 -5.52
N MET A 183 -9.70 12.86 -5.97
CA MET A 183 -10.83 12.39 -6.76
C MET A 183 -11.99 11.87 -5.88
N GLU A 184 -11.65 11.13 -4.83
CA GLU A 184 -12.63 10.55 -3.91
C GLU A 184 -11.99 10.39 -2.52
N THR A 185 -12.77 10.66 -1.48
CA THR A 185 -12.44 10.32 -0.10
C THR A 185 -13.56 9.45 0.45
N ARG A 186 -13.22 8.27 1.00
CA ARG A 186 -14.20 7.31 1.49
C ARG A 186 -13.78 6.70 2.82
N TYR A 187 -14.71 6.66 3.76
CA TYR A 187 -14.62 5.81 4.93
C TYR A 187 -15.13 4.41 4.57
N ILE A 188 -14.29 3.40 4.76
CA ILE A 188 -14.60 2.01 4.43
C ILE A 188 -14.64 1.18 5.71
N GLU A 189 -15.76 0.51 5.96
CA GLU A 189 -15.97 -0.32 7.14
C GLU A 189 -15.16 -1.64 7.09
N PRO A 190 -14.90 -2.32 8.23
CA PRO A 190 -14.33 -3.66 8.24
C PRO A 190 -15.12 -4.63 7.35
N GLY A 191 -14.43 -5.35 6.46
CA GLY A 191 -15.04 -6.31 5.52
C GLY A 191 -15.85 -5.70 4.37
N GLU A 192 -16.05 -4.38 4.30
CA GLU A 192 -16.70 -3.75 3.16
C GLU A 192 -15.82 -3.91 1.90
N THR A 193 -16.41 -4.28 0.78
CA THR A 193 -15.70 -4.46 -0.49
C THR A 193 -15.06 -3.16 -0.96
N MET A 194 -13.76 -3.19 -1.25
CA MET A 194 -13.04 -2.03 -1.76
C MET A 194 -13.51 -1.64 -3.17
N PRO A 195 -13.82 -0.36 -3.42
CA PRO A 195 -14.07 0.14 -4.76
C PRO A 195 -12.86 -0.06 -5.68
N ILE A 196 -13.11 -0.16 -6.99
CA ILE A 196 -12.06 -0.28 -8.00
C ILE A 196 -11.93 1.07 -8.69
N TRP A 197 -10.85 1.80 -8.42
CA TRP A 197 -10.59 3.10 -9.03
C TRP A 197 -9.70 3.03 -10.26
N GLY A 198 -8.78 2.04 -10.31
CA GLY A 198 -7.89 1.82 -11.43
C GLY A 198 -7.86 0.37 -11.91
N PRO A 199 -7.10 0.10 -12.98
CA PRO A 199 -6.90 -1.25 -13.44
C PRO A 199 -6.23 -2.06 -12.33
N LYS A 200 -6.84 -3.19 -11.98
CA LYS A 200 -6.12 -4.19 -11.18
C LYS A 200 -4.91 -4.60 -12.02
N PRO A 201 -3.68 -4.49 -11.49
CA PRO A 201 -2.53 -5.04 -12.18
C PRO A 201 -2.90 -6.49 -12.53
N LEU A 202 -2.68 -6.87 -13.78
CA LEU A 202 -2.88 -8.25 -14.18
C LEU A 202 -2.12 -9.12 -13.17
N ASP A 203 -2.73 -10.20 -12.69
CA ASP A 203 -2.04 -11.24 -11.93
C ASP A 203 -1.05 -11.93 -12.87
N ILE A 204 0.00 -11.20 -13.26
CA ILE A 204 1.15 -11.80 -13.91
C ILE A 204 1.75 -12.64 -12.79
N PRO A 205 1.74 -13.98 -12.90
CA PRO A 205 2.35 -14.81 -11.88
C PRO A 205 3.77 -14.27 -11.75
N TYR A 206 4.08 -13.72 -10.58
CA TYR A 206 5.44 -13.31 -10.28
C TYR A 206 6.26 -14.56 -10.53
N VAL A 207 7.02 -14.59 -11.62
CA VAL A 207 7.94 -15.69 -11.88
C VAL A 207 8.98 -15.52 -10.80
N ARG A 208 8.75 -16.20 -9.67
CA ARG A 208 9.64 -16.22 -8.53
C ARG A 208 10.90 -16.88 -9.05
N MET A 209 11.81 -16.08 -9.59
CA MET A 209 13.12 -16.55 -9.99
C MET A 209 13.72 -17.10 -8.71
N SER A 210 13.78 -18.43 -8.59
CA SER A 210 14.40 -19.05 -7.43
C SER A 210 15.81 -18.46 -7.32
N PRO A 211 16.33 -18.13 -6.13
CA PRO A 211 17.67 -17.55 -5.99
C PRO A 211 18.79 -18.54 -6.38
N ARG A 212 18.45 -19.81 -6.65
CA ARG A 212 19.38 -20.90 -6.95
C ARG A 212 20.32 -20.66 -8.15
N PRO A 213 19.89 -20.19 -9.34
CA PRO A 213 20.78 -20.02 -10.47
C PRO A 213 21.79 -18.87 -10.24
N TRP A 214 21.43 -17.85 -9.45
CA TRP A 214 22.33 -16.76 -9.07
C TRP A 214 23.40 -17.23 -8.07
N GLY A 215 23.03 -18.07 -7.10
CA GLY A 215 24.02 -18.69 -6.20
C GLY A 215 24.99 -19.61 -6.95
N ILE A 216 24.50 -20.39 -7.91
CA ILE A 216 25.33 -21.28 -8.74
C ILE A 216 26.30 -20.45 -9.60
N SER A 217 25.84 -19.36 -10.23
CA SER A 217 26.71 -18.52 -11.07
C SER A 217 27.77 -17.77 -10.26
N ALA A 218 27.42 -17.28 -9.07
CA ALA A 218 28.37 -16.67 -8.13
C ALA A 218 29.47 -17.67 -7.73
N GLY A 219 29.08 -18.90 -7.37
CA GLY A 219 30.00 -19.97 -7.01
C GLY A 219 30.94 -20.39 -8.15
N ALA A 220 30.39 -20.61 -9.36
CA ALA A 220 31.18 -20.99 -10.53
C ALA A 220 32.23 -19.93 -10.89
N SER A 221 31.85 -18.64 -10.84
CA SER A 221 32.76 -17.53 -11.11
C SER A 221 33.88 -17.43 -10.07
N GLY A 222 33.57 -17.69 -8.79
CA GLY A 222 34.55 -17.71 -7.71
C GLY A 222 35.61 -18.82 -7.89
N VAL A 223 35.19 -20.04 -8.24
CA VAL A 223 36.11 -21.15 -8.52
C VAL A 223 37.02 -20.83 -9.71
N ALA A 224 36.46 -20.27 -10.78
CA ALA A 224 37.24 -19.86 -11.95
C ALA A 224 38.28 -18.77 -11.62
N ALA A 225 37.91 -17.80 -10.78
CA ALA A 225 38.83 -16.75 -10.31
C ALA A 225 40.02 -17.34 -9.52
N ILE A 226 39.74 -18.26 -8.58
CA ILE A 226 40.78 -18.95 -7.79
C ILE A 226 41.71 -19.74 -8.71
N GLY A 227 41.17 -20.48 -9.69
CA GLY A 227 41.96 -21.22 -10.66
C GLY A 227 42.89 -20.32 -11.49
N CYS A 228 42.38 -19.20 -12.00
CA CYS A 228 43.20 -18.23 -12.74
C CYS A 228 44.31 -17.64 -11.85
N TYR A 229 44.01 -17.31 -10.60
CA TYR A 229 44.99 -16.77 -9.66
C TYR A 229 46.10 -17.78 -9.33
N ALA A 230 45.76 -19.06 -9.14
CA ALA A 230 46.74 -20.11 -8.90
C ALA A 230 47.71 -20.28 -10.09
N VAL A 231 47.20 -20.23 -11.32
CA VAL A 231 48.05 -20.27 -12.55
C VAL A 231 48.97 -19.05 -12.61
N ALA A 232 48.48 -17.86 -12.26
CA ALA A 232 49.29 -16.64 -12.21
C ALA A 232 50.42 -16.76 -11.17
N LEU A 233 50.13 -17.27 -9.97
CA LEU A 233 51.14 -17.50 -8.93
C LEU A 233 52.17 -18.56 -9.32
N ALA A 234 51.76 -19.68 -9.92
CA ALA A 234 52.67 -20.71 -10.39
C ALA A 234 53.63 -20.17 -11.46
N THR A 235 53.11 -19.37 -12.41
CA THR A 235 53.93 -18.72 -13.44
C THR A 235 54.91 -17.72 -12.83
N LYS A 236 54.47 -16.95 -11.82
CA LYS A 236 55.35 -16.04 -11.08
C LYS A 236 56.45 -16.79 -10.34
N HIS A 237 56.14 -17.92 -9.72
CA HIS A 237 57.12 -18.73 -9.00
C HIS A 237 58.21 -19.27 -9.93
N GLN A 238 57.85 -19.69 -11.15
CA GLN A 238 58.84 -20.13 -12.15
C GLN A 238 59.82 -19.01 -12.53
N ILE A 239 59.34 -17.77 -12.67
CA ILE A 239 60.20 -16.62 -12.99
C ILE A 239 61.17 -16.29 -11.84
N MET A 240 60.76 -16.54 -10.59
CA MET A 240 61.53 -16.21 -9.39
C MET A 240 62.39 -17.37 -8.88
N ASP A 241 62.39 -18.51 -9.57
CA ASP A 241 63.20 -19.67 -9.21
C ASP A 241 64.68 -19.39 -9.52
N MET A 242 65.46 -19.14 -8.46
CA MET A 242 66.89 -18.87 -8.55
C MET A 242 67.72 -20.15 -8.67
N GLU A 243 67.14 -21.31 -8.33
CA GLU A 243 67.81 -22.60 -8.42
C GLU A 243 67.79 -23.12 -9.86
N ASN A 244 66.73 -22.83 -10.61
CA ASN A 244 66.59 -23.16 -12.03
C ASN A 244 66.11 -21.95 -12.85
N PRO A 245 67.00 -21.00 -13.18
CA PRO A 245 66.60 -19.78 -13.88
C PRO A 245 66.10 -20.09 -15.29
N VAL A 246 64.94 -19.51 -15.63
CA VAL A 246 64.33 -19.63 -16.95
C VAL A 246 65.14 -18.80 -17.97
N PRO A 247 65.34 -19.27 -19.22
CA PRO A 247 66.05 -18.49 -20.25
C PRO A 247 65.47 -17.09 -20.44
N ASP A 248 66.35 -16.08 -20.57
CA ASP A 248 65.97 -14.66 -20.61
C ASP A 248 64.95 -14.32 -21.72
N ASP A 249 65.01 -15.02 -22.85
CA ASP A 249 64.10 -14.86 -23.99
C ASP A 249 62.66 -15.29 -23.68
N SER A 250 62.46 -16.18 -22.70
CA SER A 250 61.15 -16.69 -22.29
C SER A 250 60.44 -15.82 -21.24
N VAL A 251 61.19 -14.94 -20.54
CA VAL A 251 60.68 -14.10 -19.44
C VAL A 251 59.53 -13.16 -19.89
N PRO A 252 59.57 -12.49 -21.06
CA PRO A 252 58.47 -11.63 -21.51
C PRO A 252 57.16 -12.40 -21.74
N ALA A 253 57.25 -13.63 -22.27
CA ALA A 253 56.09 -14.47 -22.52
C ALA A 253 55.45 -14.94 -21.21
N LEU A 254 56.26 -15.35 -20.22
CA LEU A 254 55.79 -15.74 -18.90
C LEU A 254 55.17 -14.57 -18.12
N ARG A 255 55.75 -13.37 -18.21
CA ARG A 255 55.16 -12.14 -17.62
C ARG A 255 53.81 -11.82 -18.24
N THR A 256 53.69 -11.90 -19.57
CA THR A 256 52.42 -11.66 -20.28
C THR A 256 51.35 -12.65 -19.83
N ARG A 257 51.71 -13.93 -19.70
CA ARG A 257 50.81 -14.98 -19.20
C ARG A 257 50.38 -14.74 -17.76
N ALA A 258 51.32 -14.43 -16.86
CA ALA A 258 51.02 -14.14 -15.45
C ALA A 258 50.09 -12.93 -15.30
N ASN A 259 50.32 -11.86 -16.06
CA ASN A 259 49.47 -10.67 -16.05
C ASN A 259 48.08 -10.94 -16.62
N LEU A 260 47.98 -11.73 -17.68
CA LEU A 260 46.69 -12.12 -18.28
C LEU A 260 45.82 -12.89 -17.28
N PHE A 261 46.37 -13.95 -16.67
CA PHE A 261 45.64 -14.75 -15.69
C PHE A 261 45.35 -13.97 -14.41
N GLY A 262 46.28 -13.09 -13.97
CA GLY A 262 46.05 -12.19 -12.85
C GLY A 262 44.89 -11.22 -13.12
N GLY A 263 44.83 -10.63 -14.31
CA GLY A 263 43.73 -9.75 -14.72
C GLY A 263 42.37 -10.47 -14.76
N PHE A 264 42.32 -11.68 -15.33
CA PHE A 264 41.10 -12.50 -15.34
C PHE A 264 40.64 -12.88 -13.94
N ALA A 265 41.56 -13.23 -13.04
CA ALA A 265 41.23 -13.56 -11.66
C ALA A 265 40.55 -12.38 -10.94
N VAL A 266 41.08 -11.15 -11.11
CA VAL A 266 40.47 -9.94 -10.53
C VAL A 266 39.07 -9.69 -11.11
N GLY A 267 38.92 -9.75 -12.44
CA GLY A 267 37.62 -9.54 -13.10
C GLY A 267 36.56 -10.53 -12.63
N LEU A 268 36.88 -11.84 -12.64
CA LEU A 268 35.96 -12.89 -12.19
C LEU A 268 35.65 -12.79 -10.69
N GLY A 269 36.62 -12.37 -9.88
CA GLY A 269 36.42 -12.13 -8.45
C GLY A 269 35.39 -11.04 -8.18
N VAL A 270 35.46 -9.90 -8.89
CA VAL A 270 34.49 -8.81 -8.76
C VAL A 270 33.09 -9.25 -9.16
N VAL A 271 32.95 -9.98 -10.28
CA VAL A 271 31.65 -10.51 -10.72
C VAL A 271 31.07 -11.49 -9.70
N SER A 272 31.90 -12.39 -9.15
CA SER A 272 31.47 -13.36 -8.14
C SER A 272 30.91 -12.68 -6.89
N VAL A 273 31.62 -11.67 -6.36
CA VAL A 273 31.16 -10.89 -5.19
C VAL A 273 29.87 -10.13 -5.48
N GLY A 274 29.78 -9.47 -6.64
CA GLY A 274 28.58 -8.73 -7.05
C GLY A 274 27.35 -9.64 -7.17
N LEU A 275 27.48 -10.79 -7.81
CA LEU A 275 26.41 -11.79 -7.92
C LEU A 275 26.05 -12.40 -6.57
N GLY A 276 27.04 -12.67 -5.71
CA GLY A 276 26.84 -13.16 -4.35
C GLY A 276 26.02 -12.17 -3.51
N ALA A 277 26.42 -10.90 -3.49
CA ALA A 277 25.69 -9.84 -2.80
C ALA A 277 24.24 -9.72 -3.32
N ALA A 278 24.04 -9.66 -4.64
CA ALA A 278 22.71 -9.59 -5.25
C ALA A 278 21.84 -10.80 -4.86
N SER A 279 22.42 -12.01 -4.82
CA SER A 279 21.69 -13.21 -4.40
C SER A 279 21.23 -13.13 -2.94
N THR A 280 22.04 -12.56 -2.04
CA THR A 280 21.66 -12.35 -0.64
C THR A 280 20.59 -11.28 -0.49
N PHE A 281 20.69 -10.15 -1.20
CA PHE A 281 19.66 -9.11 -1.19
C PHE A 281 18.32 -9.60 -1.73
N LEU A 282 18.33 -10.42 -2.78
CA LEU A 282 17.11 -11.02 -3.34
C LEU A 282 16.54 -12.14 -2.46
N ALA A 283 17.38 -12.83 -1.68
CA ALA A 283 16.94 -13.84 -0.73
C ALA A 283 16.36 -13.22 0.55
N VAL A 284 16.82 -12.03 0.95
CA VAL A 284 16.26 -11.23 2.05
C VAL A 284 15.09 -10.39 1.52
N LYS A 285 14.04 -11.06 1.02
CA LYS A 285 12.70 -10.44 1.04
C LYS A 285 12.19 -10.63 2.48
N PRO A 286 11.71 -9.58 3.17
CA PRO A 286 11.17 -9.73 4.53
C PRO A 286 10.11 -10.83 4.51
N ALA A 287 10.24 -11.78 5.43
CA ALA A 287 9.25 -12.81 5.69
C ALA A 287 7.99 -12.12 6.23
N ASN A 288 7.21 -11.55 5.32
CA ASN A 288 5.95 -10.91 5.65
C ASN A 288 4.94 -11.14 4.53
N GLU A 289 4.89 -12.37 4.02
CA GLU A 289 3.81 -12.82 3.13
C GLU A 289 3.54 -14.31 3.41
N GLY A 290 2.34 -14.59 3.94
CA GLY A 290 1.59 -15.77 3.55
C GLY A 290 1.71 -17.01 4.45
N GLY A 291 1.29 -16.88 5.71
CA GLY A 291 0.57 -17.99 6.34
C GLY A 291 -0.83 -18.07 5.74
N GLY A 292 -1.09 -19.10 4.95
CA GLY A 292 -2.44 -19.52 4.58
C GLY A 292 -2.41 -20.64 3.54
N PRO A 293 -3.33 -21.61 3.58
CA PRO A 293 -4.40 -21.87 4.55
C PRO A 293 -3.97 -22.72 5.77
#